data_AF-A0A7C3X0N9-F1
#
_entry.id   AF-A0A7C3X0N9-F1
#
_cell.length_a   1.000
_cell.length_b   1.000
_cell.length_c   1.000
_cell.angle_alpha   90.00
_cell.angle_beta   90.00
_cell.angle_gamma   90.00
#
_symmetry.space_group_name_H-M   'P 1'
#
loop_
_entity.id
_entity.type
_entity.pdbx_description
1 polymer ?
#
loop_
_entity_poly.entity_id
_entity_poly.type
_entity_poly.pdbx_seq_one_letter_code
_entity_poly.pdbx_strand_id
1 'polypeptide(L)'
;MFPLRDVNPRRGFPFVVVLIIIFNTLVFFQYFDLPEKKVELIFQFFGIVPAHIRLITLITHQFLHGGLLHLVSNMWALWIFGDNIEDR
;
A
#
# COMPACT_ATOMS: atom_id res chain seq x y z
N MET A 1 -8.23 19.51 3.17
CA MET A 1 -7.71 19.44 4.55
C MET A 1 -6.64 18.37 4.58
N PHE A 2 -5.45 18.64 5.11
CA PHE A 2 -4.41 17.61 5.25
C PHE A 2 -4.65 16.86 6.57
N PRO A 3 -4.90 15.53 6.55
CA PRO A 3 -5.22 14.80 7.77
C PRO A 3 -3.96 14.69 8.63
N LEU A 4 -4.05 15.12 9.90
CA LEU A 4 -2.93 15.05 10.85
C LEU A 4 -3.16 13.96 11.90
N ARG A 5 -4.41 13.77 12.30
CA ARG A 5 -4.85 12.79 13.28
C ARG A 5 -6.36 12.61 13.14
N ASP A 6 -6.86 11.48 13.60
CA ASP A 6 -8.27 11.21 13.79
C ASP A 6 -8.73 11.60 15.22
N VAL A 7 -10.02 11.38 15.52
CA VAL A 7 -10.64 11.73 16.82
C VAL A 7 -10.87 10.52 17.73
N ASN A 8 -10.73 9.30 17.22
CA ASN A 8 -11.07 8.11 17.97
C ASN A 8 -9.90 7.71 18.88
N PRO A 9 -10.15 7.39 20.15
CA PRO A 9 -9.11 6.92 21.04
C PRO A 9 -8.74 5.48 20.70
N ARG A 10 -7.45 5.27 20.51
CA ARG A 10 -6.83 3.98 20.27
C ARG A 10 -6.85 3.11 21.53
N ARG A 11 -7.32 1.86 21.42
CA ARG A 11 -7.42 0.91 22.55
C ARG A 11 -6.26 -0.06 22.59
N GLY A 12 -5.69 -0.42 21.44
CA GLY A 12 -4.57 -1.36 21.32
C GLY A 12 -3.42 -0.83 20.45
N PHE A 13 -2.35 -1.62 20.33
CA PHE A 13 -1.33 -1.40 19.30
C PHE A 13 -1.78 -2.05 17.98
N PRO A 14 -1.60 -1.44 16.78
CA PRO A 14 -2.28 -1.84 15.56
C PRO A 14 -1.34 -2.75 14.79
N PHE A 15 -1.24 -3.99 15.23
CA PHE A 15 -0.30 -4.94 14.66
C PHE A 15 -0.54 -5.13 13.16
N VAL A 16 -1.78 -5.27 12.72
CA VAL A 16 -2.14 -5.48 11.31
C VAL A 16 -1.77 -4.26 10.46
N VAL A 17 -2.09 -3.05 10.91
CA VAL A 17 -1.70 -1.81 10.20
C VAL A 17 -0.18 -1.74 10.05
N VAL A 18 0.58 -1.98 11.12
CA VAL A 18 2.04 -1.94 11.09
C VAL A 18 2.59 -3.01 10.14
N LEU A 19 2.04 -4.23 10.16
CA LEU A 19 2.44 -5.29 9.23
C LEU A 19 2.17 -4.93 7.77
N ILE A 20 1.00 -4.34 7.48
CA ILE A 20 0.67 -3.88 6.12
C ILE A 20 1.62 -2.76 5.68
N ILE A 21 1.95 -1.81 6.57
CA ILE A 21 2.90 -0.72 6.25
C ILE A 21 4.29 -1.29 5.94
N ILE A 22 4.79 -2.19 6.78
CA ILE A 22 6.09 -2.84 6.58
C ILE A 22 6.09 -3.61 5.27
N PHE A 23 5.06 -4.41 5.01
CA PHE A 23 4.98 -5.22 3.79
C PHE A 23 4.94 -4.36 2.52
N ASN A 24 4.11 -3.31 2.48
CA ASN A 24 4.05 -2.37 1.36
C ASN A 24 5.40 -1.68 1.12
N THR A 25 6.07 -1.27 2.19
CA THR A 25 7.38 -0.64 2.12
C THR A 25 8.42 -1.59 1.54
N LEU A 26 8.46 -2.84 2.03
CA LEU A 26 9.37 -3.86 1.51
C LEU A 26 9.12 -4.18 0.04
N VAL A 27 7.85 -4.32 -0.37
CA VAL A 27 7.45 -4.57 -1.76
C VAL A 27 7.90 -3.42 -2.67
N PHE A 28 7.67 -2.16 -2.28
CA PHE A 28 8.07 -1.00 -3.06
C PHE A 28 9.59 -0.96 -3.32
N PHE A 29 10.40 -1.21 -2.29
CA PHE A 29 11.85 -1.20 -2.43
C PHE A 29 12.41 -2.33 -3.31
N GLN A 30 11.65 -3.41 -3.58
CA GLN A 30 12.10 -4.43 -4.53
C GLN A 30 12.19 -3.92 -5.97
N TYR A 31 11.43 -2.88 -6.34
CA TYR A 31 11.40 -2.34 -7.70
C TYR A 31 11.74 -0.86 -7.80
N PHE A 32 11.98 -0.17 -6.69
CA PHE A 32 12.24 1.27 -6.65
C PHE A 32 13.41 1.72 -7.54
N ASP A 33 14.50 0.95 -7.58
CA ASP A 33 15.72 1.28 -8.33
C ASP A 33 15.92 0.38 -9.55
N LEU A 34 14.86 -0.29 -10.01
CA LEU A 34 14.92 -1.10 -11.21
C LEU A 34 14.77 -0.22 -12.47
N PRO A 35 15.37 -0.62 -13.60
CA PRO A 35 15.10 0.02 -14.89
C PRO A 35 13.60 0.04 -15.21
N GLU A 36 13.11 1.11 -15.82
CA GLU A 36 11.69 1.33 -16.11
C GLU A 36 11.01 0.14 -16.79
N LYS A 37 11.69 -0.50 -17.76
CA LYS A 37 11.17 -1.70 -18.44
C LYS A 37 10.87 -2.87 -17.49
N LYS A 38 11.66 -3.05 -16.43
CA LYS A 38 11.41 -4.10 -15.44
C LYS A 38 10.25 -3.74 -14.52
N VAL A 39 10.13 -2.47 -14.15
CA VAL A 39 8.99 -1.96 -13.36
C VAL A 39 7.70 -2.14 -14.16
N GLU A 40 7.70 -1.81 -15.45
CA GLU A 40 6.55 -2.01 -16.33
C GLU A 40 6.11 -3.48 -16.35
N LEU A 41 7.04 -4.42 -16.49
CA LEU A 41 6.73 -5.85 -16.44
C LEU A 41 6.08 -6.24 -15.10
N ILE A 42 6.61 -5.76 -13.96
CA ILE A 42 6.02 -6.02 -12.64
C ILE A 42 4.57 -5.54 -12.60
N PHE A 43 4.31 -4.32 -13.08
CA PHE A 43 2.97 -3.74 -13.08
C PHE A 43 2.03 -4.45 -14.07
N GLN A 44 2.54 -4.97 -15.20
CA GLN A 44 1.75 -5.78 -16.12
C GLN A 44 1.35 -7.14 -15.53
N PHE A 45 2.21 -7.77 -14.72
CA PHE A 45 1.92 -9.08 -14.14
C PHE A 45 1.13 -9.02 -12.82
N PHE A 46 1.37 -8.01 -11.99
CA PHE A 46 0.82 -7.90 -10.63
C PHE A 46 -0.17 -6.74 -10.45
N GLY A 47 -0.22 -5.78 -11.37
CA GLY A 47 -1.23 -4.72 -11.39
C GLY A 47 -2.52 -5.14 -12.07
N ILE A 48 -3.57 -4.33 -11.92
CA ILE A 48 -4.81 -4.52 -12.68
C ILE A 48 -4.66 -3.85 -14.05
N VAL A 49 -4.56 -4.67 -15.09
CA VAL A 49 -4.63 -4.23 -16.48
C VAL A 49 -5.99 -4.65 -17.06
N PRO A 50 -6.86 -3.71 -17.50
CA PRO A 50 -8.21 -4.04 -17.96
C PRO A 50 -8.28 -5.10 -19.05
N ALA A 51 -7.31 -5.12 -19.96
CA ALA A 51 -7.23 -6.11 -21.03
C ALA A 51 -6.92 -7.54 -20.54
N HIS A 52 -6.36 -7.71 -19.34
CA HIS A 52 -5.84 -8.98 -18.84
C HIS A 52 -6.10 -9.16 -17.33
N ILE A 53 -7.33 -8.93 -16.88
CA ILE A 53 -7.69 -9.09 -15.46
C ILE A 53 -7.49 -10.56 -15.04
N ARG A 54 -6.73 -10.77 -13.97
CA ARG A 54 -6.55 -12.08 -13.32
C ARG A 54 -7.04 -12.00 -11.88
N LEU A 55 -7.61 -13.08 -11.34
CA LEU A 55 -8.08 -13.10 -9.95
C LEU A 55 -7.00 -12.66 -8.96
N ILE A 56 -5.75 -13.10 -9.19
CA ILE A 56 -4.61 -12.72 -8.33
C ILE A 56 -4.33 -11.21 -8.36
N THR A 57 -4.55 -10.54 -9.50
CA THR A 57 -4.31 -9.09 -9.64
C THR A 57 -5.29 -8.25 -8.83
N LEU A 58 -6.46 -8.78 -8.44
CA LEU A 58 -7.40 -8.10 -7.54
C LEU A 58 -6.84 -7.93 -6.11
N ILE A 59 -5.83 -8.71 -5.75
CA ILE A 59 -5.14 -8.61 -4.47
C ILE A 59 -3.77 -7.97 -4.65
N THR A 60 -2.97 -8.43 -5.60
CA THR A 60 -1.57 -7.99 -5.71
C THR A 60 -1.43 -6.51 -6.08
N HIS A 61 -2.40 -5.93 -6.81
CA HIS A 61 -2.33 -4.52 -7.18
C HIS A 61 -2.39 -3.58 -5.97
N GLN A 62 -2.99 -4.00 -4.85
CA GLN A 62 -3.13 -3.18 -3.65
C GLN A 62 -1.78 -2.86 -3.00
N PHE A 63 -0.72 -3.59 -3.38
CA PHE A 63 0.62 -3.43 -2.84
C PHE A 63 1.60 -2.70 -3.78
N LEU A 64 1.16 -2.38 -4.99
CA LEU A 64 1.98 -1.67 -5.98
C LEU A 64 1.81 -0.16 -5.87
N HIS A 65 2.92 0.56 -5.88
CA HIS A 65 2.95 2.01 -5.74
C HIS A 65 3.82 2.63 -6.84
N GLY A 66 3.26 3.55 -7.63
CA GLY A 66 3.96 4.20 -8.75
C GLY A 66 5.01 5.25 -8.37
N GLY A 67 5.37 5.38 -7.10
CA GLY A 67 6.41 6.33 -6.65
C GLY A 67 6.38 6.60 -5.15
N LEU A 68 7.42 7.29 -4.67
CA LEU A 68 7.61 7.53 -3.24
C LEU A 68 6.48 8.35 -2.61
N LEU A 69 6.03 9.41 -3.30
CA LEU A 69 4.89 10.22 -2.83
C LEU A 69 3.61 9.39 -2.72
N HIS A 70 3.37 8.48 -3.68
CA HIS A 70 2.21 7.60 -3.64
C HIS A 70 2.30 6.60 -2.48
N LEU A 71 3.48 6.00 -2.24
CA LEU A 71 3.69 5.15 -1.07
C LEU A 71 3.44 5.90 0.24
N VAL A 72 4.11 7.04 0.43
CA VAL A 72 4.04 7.80 1.69
C VAL A 72 2.62 8.29 1.97
N SER A 73 1.90 8.78 0.96
CA SER A 73 0.51 9.23 1.13
C SER A 73 -0.45 8.09 1.49
N ASN A 74 -0.27 6.89 0.94
CA ASN A 74 -1.06 5.72 1.31
C ASN A 74 -0.73 5.24 2.73
N MET A 75 0.55 5.13 3.08
CA MET A 75 0.95 4.69 4.43
C MET A 75 0.51 5.70 5.50
N TRP A 76 0.53 6.99 5.18
CA TRP A 76 0.03 8.06 6.04
C TRP A 76 -1.48 7.91 6.30
N ALA A 77 -2.27 7.71 5.25
CA ALA A 77 -3.70 7.48 5.39
C ALA A 77 -3.99 6.19 6.19
N LEU A 78 -3.26 5.11 5.90
CA LEU A 78 -3.41 3.84 6.61
C LEU A 78 -3.05 3.96 8.09
N TRP A 79 -2.02 4.74 8.44
CA TRP A 79 -1.65 4.99 9.83
C TRP A 79 -2.69 5.82 10.59
N ILE A 80 -3.30 6.82 9.95
CA ILE A 80 -4.30 7.69 10.60
C ILE A 80 -5.65 7.00 10.76
N PHE A 81 -6.04 6.14 9.83
CA PHE A 81 -7.41 5.60 9.78
C PHE A 81 -7.50 4.09 10.01
N GLY A 82 -6.42 3.34 9.77
CA GLY A 82 -6.44 1.88 9.81
C GLY A 82 -6.54 1.32 11.22
N ASP A 83 -5.99 2.01 12.21
CA ASP A 83 -6.03 1.59 13.60
C ASP A 83 -7.45 1.55 14.16
N ASN A 84 -8.31 2.48 13.75
CA ASN A 84 -9.73 2.50 14.09
C ASN A 84 -10.52 1.31 13.54
N ILE A 85 -10.06 0.76 12.42
CA ILE A 85 -10.65 -0.43 11.80
C ILE A 85 -10.13 -1.68 12.52
N GLU A 86 -8.85 -1.70 12.89
CA GLU A 86 -8.24 -2.82 13.61
C GLU A 86 -8.70 -2.94 15.08
N ASP A 87 -8.98 -1.82 15.74
CA ASP A 87 -9.45 -1.78 17.14
C ASP A 87 -10.91 -2.26 17.32
N ARG A 88 -11.64 -2.53 16.22
CA ARG A 88 -13.05 -2.98 16.22
C ARG A 88 -13.17 -4.49 16.09
#